data_AF-A0A6B3I210-F1
#
_entry.id   AF-A0A6B3I210-F1
#
_cell.length_a   1.000
_cell.length_b   1.000
_cell.length_c   1.000
_cell.angle_alpha   90.00
_cell.angle_beta   90.00
_cell.angle_gamma   90.00
#
_symmetry.space_group_name_H-M   'P 1'
#
loop_
_entity.id
_entity.type
_entity.pdbx_description
1 polymer ?
#
loop_
_entity_poly.entity_id
_entity_poly.type
_entity_poly.pdbx_seq_one_letter_code
_entity_poly.pdbx_strand_id
1 'polypeptide(L)'
;MDLLALGPLELWHGHQQHMLGSVKQRCVLAVLVHARGEPVAMDTLMERVWGDEPPRTGPDTLQTYLSRLRGHLRDAVGPLVRLDRIPPRLYQLRMSDQNDLDLVRFQRFRTEAAVAAEQGRTDWAVGLLRTAENLWRGEPLTESSSEWAASVRTRLVED
;
A
#
# COMPACT_ATOMS: atom_id res chain seq x y z
N MET A 1 -12.25 -5.82 -4.56
CA MET A 1 -12.00 -4.41 -4.98
C MET A 1 -10.54 -4.32 -5.39
N ASP A 2 -10.02 -3.22 -5.91
CA ASP A 2 -8.58 -3.16 -6.22
C ASP A 2 -7.93 -1.95 -5.56
N LEU A 3 -6.99 -2.21 -4.65
CA LEU A 3 -6.07 -1.22 -4.10
C LEU A 3 -4.72 -1.43 -4.78
N LEU A 4 -4.31 -0.47 -5.59
CA LEU A 4 -3.17 -0.59 -6.47
C LEU A 4 -2.04 0.33 -6.00
N ALA A 5 -0.86 -0.24 -5.74
CA ALA A 5 0.32 0.43 -5.20
C ALA A 5 1.63 0.09 -5.94
N LEU A 6 1.60 -0.72 -7.01
CA LEU A 6 2.71 -0.90 -7.95
C LEU A 6 2.69 0.20 -9.04
N GLY A 7 2.62 1.45 -8.59
CA GLY A 7 2.40 2.65 -9.37
C GLY A 7 1.78 3.74 -8.48
N PRO A 8 1.23 4.83 -9.05
CA PRO A 8 0.44 5.78 -8.28
C PRO A 8 -0.68 5.07 -7.50
N LEU A 9 -0.92 5.51 -6.26
CA LEU A 9 -1.87 4.87 -5.36
C LEU A 9 -3.30 5.07 -5.85
N GLU A 10 -3.99 3.98 -6.16
CA GLU A 10 -5.35 4.00 -6.67
C GLU A 10 -6.25 3.03 -5.90
N LEU A 11 -7.50 3.44 -5.72
CA LEU A 11 -8.55 2.58 -5.17
C LEU A 11 -9.69 2.47 -6.18
N TRP A 12 -10.05 1.24 -6.50
CA TRP A 12 -11.12 0.90 -7.44
C TRP A 12 -12.16 0.01 -6.77
N HIS A 13 -13.43 0.28 -7.08
CA HIS A 13 -14.55 -0.58 -6.71
C HIS A 13 -15.41 -0.84 -7.94
N GLY A 14 -15.37 -2.07 -8.46
CA GLY A 14 -15.90 -2.36 -9.79
C GLY A 14 -15.14 -1.56 -10.85
N HIS A 15 -15.85 -0.77 -11.66
CA HIS A 15 -15.25 0.04 -12.72
C HIS A 15 -15.04 1.52 -12.32
N GLN A 16 -15.24 1.86 -11.06
CA GLN A 16 -15.14 3.23 -10.57
C GLN A 16 -13.87 3.42 -9.75
N GLN A 17 -13.08 4.41 -10.11
CA GLN A 17 -11.96 4.89 -9.31
C GLN A 17 -12.46 5.85 -8.22
N HIS A 18 -11.95 5.69 -7.00
CA HIS A 18 -12.29 6.53 -5.86
C HIS A 18 -11.11 7.38 -5.41
N MET A 19 -11.38 8.66 -5.13
CA MET A 19 -10.37 9.59 -4.66
C MET A 19 -10.01 9.31 -3.20
N LEU A 20 -8.71 9.19 -2.93
CA LEU A 20 -8.15 8.90 -1.60
C LEU A 20 -7.77 10.17 -0.81
N GLY A 21 -8.34 11.31 -1.21
CA GLY A 21 -8.08 12.62 -0.63
C GLY A 21 -6.80 13.30 -1.16
N SER A 22 -6.27 14.22 -0.36
CA SER A 22 -5.04 14.98 -0.61
C SER A 22 -3.79 14.10 -0.69
N VAL A 23 -2.73 14.64 -1.28
CA VAL A 23 -1.42 13.97 -1.39
C VAL A 23 -0.95 13.40 -0.05
N LYS A 24 -1.00 14.20 1.04
CA LYS A 24 -0.55 13.74 2.37
C LYS A 24 -1.43 12.63 2.96
N GLN A 25 -2.74 12.61 2.67
CA GLN A 25 -3.59 11.49 3.06
C GLN A 25 -3.20 10.22 2.29
N ARG A 26 -2.92 10.34 0.98
CA ARG A 26 -2.42 9.21 0.19
C ARG A 26 -1.05 8.73 0.67
N CYS A 27 -0.14 9.61 1.11
CA CYS A 27 1.13 9.19 1.72
C CYS A 27 0.89 8.32 2.97
N VAL A 28 0.00 8.75 3.87
CA VAL A 28 -0.34 7.99 5.08
C VAL A 28 -0.88 6.62 4.71
N LEU A 29 -1.80 6.55 3.75
CA LEU A 29 -2.37 5.29 3.28
C LEU A 29 -1.29 4.41 2.63
N ALA A 30 -0.40 4.98 1.82
CA ALA A 30 0.66 4.24 1.18
C ALA A 30 1.59 3.57 2.21
N VAL A 31 1.96 4.27 3.29
CA VAL A 31 2.74 3.68 4.39
C VAL A 31 2.05 2.44 4.96
N LEU A 32 0.74 2.50 5.16
CA LEU A 32 -0.06 1.38 5.69
C LEU A 32 -0.22 0.24 4.68
N VAL A 33 -0.37 0.56 3.39
CA VAL A 33 -0.44 -0.42 2.30
C VAL A 33 0.87 -1.20 2.19
N HIS A 34 2.01 -0.52 2.28
CA HIS A 34 3.32 -1.18 2.27
C HIS A 34 3.63 -1.96 3.56
N ALA A 35 2.85 -1.76 4.63
CA ALA A 35 2.88 -2.63 5.81
C ALA A 35 2.10 -3.94 5.61
N ARG A 36 1.35 -4.09 4.50
CA ARG A 36 0.70 -5.35 4.06
C ARG A 36 -0.20 -6.00 5.12
N GLY A 37 -0.87 -5.16 5.91
CA GLY A 37 -1.76 -5.60 6.99
C GLY A 37 -1.10 -5.60 8.37
N GLU A 38 0.19 -5.32 8.49
CA GLU A 38 0.83 -5.16 9.80
C GLU A 38 0.49 -3.81 10.46
N PRO A 39 0.33 -3.77 11.81
CA PRO A 39 0.15 -2.51 12.53
C PRO A 39 1.37 -1.59 12.42
N VAL A 40 1.14 -0.32 12.13
CA VAL A 40 2.18 0.73 12.05
C VAL A 40 2.00 1.73 13.18
N ALA A 41 3.08 2.05 13.89
CA ALA A 41 3.06 3.06 14.95
C ALA A 41 2.85 4.47 14.41
N MET A 42 2.19 5.32 15.20
CA MET A 42 1.98 6.72 14.88
C MET A 42 3.29 7.45 14.57
N ASP A 43 4.34 7.19 15.34
CA ASP A 43 5.64 7.86 15.15
C ASP A 43 6.29 7.43 13.83
N THR A 44 6.20 6.14 13.49
CA THR A 44 6.62 5.62 12.17
C THR A 44 5.80 6.21 11.02
N LEU A 45 4.49 6.41 11.19
CA LEU A 45 3.68 7.11 10.18
C LEU A 45 4.14 8.55 10.02
N MET A 46 4.47 9.25 11.12
CA MET A 46 4.95 10.62 11.06
C MET A 46 6.29 10.71 10.33
N GLU A 47 7.25 9.90 10.74
CA GLU A 47 8.58 9.82 10.13
C GLU A 47 8.48 9.52 8.62
N ARG A 48 7.68 8.53 8.21
CA ARG A 48 7.63 8.14 6.79
C ARG A 48 6.89 9.15 5.89
N VAL A 49 5.94 9.91 6.44
CA VAL A 49 5.11 10.88 5.69
C VAL A 49 5.75 12.26 5.59
N TRP A 50 6.52 12.65 6.62
CA TRP A 50 7.13 13.99 6.71
C TRP A 50 8.65 13.99 6.77
N GLY A 51 9.30 12.84 7.00
CA GLY A 51 10.74 12.79 7.21
C GLY A 51 11.14 13.67 8.39
N ASP A 52 12.18 14.47 8.16
CA ASP A 52 12.73 15.40 9.15
C ASP A 52 11.92 16.69 9.32
N GLU A 53 10.88 16.91 8.52
CA GLU A 53 10.07 18.14 8.53
C GLU A 53 8.59 17.89 8.91
N PRO A 54 8.30 17.33 10.11
CA PRO A 54 6.93 17.19 10.58
C PRO A 54 6.30 18.56 10.91
N PRO A 55 4.99 18.73 10.71
CA PRO A 55 4.31 19.95 11.09
C PRO A 55 4.31 20.10 12.62
N ARG A 56 4.25 21.34 13.12
CA ARG A 56 4.23 21.66 14.57
C ARG A 56 3.17 20.88 15.35
N THR A 57 2.04 20.58 14.71
CA THR A 57 0.94 19.76 15.24
C THR A 57 0.86 18.40 14.54
N GLY A 58 2.01 17.73 14.36
CA GLY A 58 2.17 16.43 13.71
C GLY A 58 1.14 15.39 14.11
N PRO A 59 1.03 15.03 15.41
CA PRO A 59 0.10 14.02 15.87
C PRO A 59 -1.38 14.33 15.55
N ASP A 60 -1.82 15.57 15.75
CA ASP A 60 -3.21 15.98 15.51
C ASP A 60 -3.54 16.03 14.02
N THR A 61 -2.57 16.49 13.22
CA THR A 61 -2.66 16.49 11.75
C THR A 61 -2.78 15.06 11.21
N LEU A 62 -1.94 14.15 11.70
CA LEU A 62 -1.98 12.74 11.32
C LEU A 62 -3.30 12.09 11.71
N GLN A 63 -3.80 12.32 12.92
CA GLN A 63 -5.11 11.81 13.36
C GLN A 63 -6.25 12.32 12.47
N THR A 64 -6.20 13.59 12.05
CA THR A 64 -7.17 14.17 11.11
C THR A 64 -7.11 13.45 9.76
N TYR A 65 -5.92 13.18 9.22
CA TYR A 65 -5.77 12.44 7.96
C TYR A 65 -6.28 11.01 8.06
N LEU A 66 -5.94 10.29 9.14
CA LEU A 66 -6.44 8.93 9.40
C LEU A 66 -7.97 8.90 9.55
N SER A 67 -8.56 9.91 10.21
CA SER A 67 -10.01 10.02 10.34
C SER A 67 -10.71 10.25 8.99
N ARG A 68 -10.19 11.17 8.17
CA ARG A 68 -10.73 11.42 6.82
C ARG A 68 -10.54 10.23 5.89
N LEU A 69 -9.39 9.54 5.95
CA LEU A 69 -9.15 8.30 5.21
C LEU A 69 -10.16 7.22 5.58
N ARG A 70 -10.48 7.03 6.88
CA ARG A 70 -11.55 6.11 7.29
C ARG A 70 -12.89 6.44 6.62
N GLY A 71 -13.23 7.72 6.52
CA GLY A 71 -14.41 8.19 5.79
C GLY A 71 -14.34 7.82 4.31
N HIS A 72 -13.30 8.24 3.61
CA HIS A 72 -13.12 7.97 2.18
C HIS A 72 -13.15 6.47 1.84
N LEU A 73 -12.48 5.63 2.64
CA LEU A 73 -12.45 4.18 2.45
C LEU A 73 -13.83 3.56 2.66
N ARG A 74 -14.53 3.93 3.74
CA ARG A 74 -15.88 3.44 4.00
C ARG A 74 -16.86 3.86 2.90
N ASP A 75 -16.78 5.10 2.44
CA ASP A 75 -17.70 5.62 1.43
C ASP A 75 -17.41 5.00 0.04
N ALA A 76 -16.16 4.63 -0.24
CA ALA A 76 -15.76 3.98 -1.49
C ALA A 76 -16.09 2.48 -1.53
N VAL A 77 -15.70 1.74 -0.49
CA VAL A 77 -15.65 0.26 -0.51
C VAL A 77 -16.31 -0.38 0.73
N GLY A 78 -16.97 0.41 1.57
CA GLY A 78 -17.71 -0.07 2.73
C GLY A 78 -16.80 -0.84 3.69
N PRO A 79 -17.19 -2.05 4.12
CA PRO A 79 -16.44 -2.85 5.08
C PRO A 79 -15.23 -3.57 4.47
N LEU A 80 -15.06 -3.55 3.14
CA LEU A 80 -14.03 -4.35 2.45
C LEU A 80 -12.60 -3.90 2.78
N VAL A 81 -12.41 -2.61 3.05
CA VAL A 81 -11.17 -2.05 3.61
C VAL A 81 -11.50 -1.22 4.82
N ARG A 82 -10.74 -1.44 5.90
CA ARG A 82 -10.89 -0.70 7.15
C ARG A 82 -9.55 -0.24 7.66
N LEU A 83 -9.51 1.01 8.11
CA LEU A 83 -8.38 1.56 8.83
C LEU A 83 -8.68 1.54 10.34
N ASP A 84 -8.10 0.59 11.06
CA ASP A 84 -8.32 0.44 12.48
C ASP A 84 -7.27 1.20 13.30
N ARG A 85 -7.67 1.61 14.51
CA ARG A 85 -6.78 2.12 15.54
C ARG A 85 -6.62 1.03 16.60
N ILE A 86 -5.39 0.61 16.84
CA ILE A 86 -5.04 -0.39 17.84
C ILE A 86 -4.33 0.35 18.99
N PRO A 87 -4.80 0.24 20.23
CA PRO A 87 -4.13 0.85 21.38
C PRO A 87 -2.68 0.35 21.54
N PRO A 88 -1.73 1.19 22.00
CA PRO A 88 -1.94 2.59 22.41
C PRO A 88 -2.00 3.59 21.23
N ARG A 89 -1.18 3.40 20.18
CA ARG A 89 -1.04 4.33 19.04
C ARG A 89 -0.60 3.63 17.74
N LEU A 90 -1.16 2.46 17.48
CA LEU A 90 -0.93 1.69 16.26
C LEU A 90 -2.11 1.86 15.30
N TYR A 91 -1.83 1.77 14.00
CA TYR A 91 -2.83 1.83 12.94
C TYR A 91 -2.61 0.70 11.96
N GLN A 92 -3.70 0.05 11.55
CA GLN A 92 -3.64 -1.11 10.68
C GLN A 92 -4.66 -0.96 9.56
N LEU A 93 -4.22 -1.17 8.33
CA LEU A 93 -5.13 -1.30 7.19
C LEU A 93 -5.53 -2.78 7.08
N ARG A 94 -6.79 -3.09 7.36
CA ARG A 94 -7.36 -4.42 7.20
C ARG A 94 -8.16 -4.48 5.91
N MET A 95 -7.95 -5.54 5.14
CA MET A 95 -8.68 -5.82 3.91
C MET A 95 -9.43 -7.15 4.08
N SER A 96 -10.62 -7.27 3.49
CA SER A 96 -11.39 -8.53 3.52
C SER A 96 -10.70 -9.65 2.74
N ASP A 97 -10.09 -9.32 1.60
CA ASP A 97 -9.21 -10.19 0.83
C ASP A 97 -7.87 -9.47 0.62
N GLN A 98 -6.77 -10.10 1.02
CA GLN A 98 -5.43 -9.53 0.82
C GLN A 98 -5.05 -9.50 -0.66
N ASN A 99 -5.68 -10.30 -1.51
CA ASN A 99 -5.47 -10.28 -2.96
C ASN A 99 -6.09 -9.06 -3.65
N ASP A 100 -6.93 -8.28 -2.96
CA ASP A 100 -7.38 -6.98 -3.46
C ASP A 100 -6.21 -5.98 -3.55
N LEU A 101 -5.08 -6.23 -2.89
CA LEU A 101 -3.84 -5.45 -2.99
C LEU A 101 -2.89 -6.04 -4.04
N ASP A 102 -2.51 -5.24 -5.05
CA ASP A 102 -1.56 -5.65 -6.10
C ASP A 102 -0.18 -6.04 -5.56
N LEU A 103 0.33 -5.39 -4.51
CA LEU A 103 1.59 -5.77 -3.86
C LEU A 103 1.56 -7.21 -3.34
N VAL A 104 0.43 -7.65 -2.78
CA VAL A 104 0.28 -9.03 -2.27
C VAL A 104 0.22 -10.01 -3.42
N ARG A 105 -0.54 -9.68 -4.49
CA ARG A 105 -0.59 -10.49 -5.72
C ARG A 105 0.79 -10.64 -6.36
N PHE A 106 1.54 -9.55 -6.45
CA PHE A 106 2.90 -9.54 -7.00
C PHE A 106 3.85 -10.47 -6.25
N GLN A 107 3.90 -10.37 -4.92
CA GLN A 107 4.68 -11.29 -4.09
C GLN A 107 4.26 -12.74 -4.26
N ARG A 108 2.94 -13.00 -4.27
CA ARG A 108 2.42 -14.35 -4.46
C ARG A 108 2.90 -14.95 -5.78
N PHE A 109 2.77 -14.23 -6.88
CA PHE A 109 3.23 -14.71 -8.19
C PHE A 109 4.75 -14.95 -8.22
N ARG A 110 5.56 -14.11 -7.56
CA ARG A 110 7.01 -14.34 -7.44
C ARG A 110 7.33 -15.59 -6.63
N THR A 111 6.67 -15.79 -5.49
CA THR A 111 6.83 -17.00 -4.67
C THR A 111 6.43 -18.26 -5.44
N GLU A 112 5.28 -18.23 -6.12
CA GLU A 112 4.82 -19.35 -6.95
C GLU A 112 5.78 -19.62 -8.13
N ALA A 113 6.36 -18.58 -8.73
CA ALA A 113 7.33 -18.72 -9.81
C ALA A 113 8.63 -19.38 -9.32
N ALA A 114 9.13 -18.99 -8.15
CA ALA A 114 10.31 -19.59 -7.54
C ALA A 114 10.10 -21.10 -7.30
N VAL A 115 8.95 -21.47 -6.70
CA VAL A 115 8.58 -22.87 -6.46
C VAL A 115 8.45 -23.65 -7.78
N ALA A 116 7.89 -23.04 -8.82
CA ALA A 116 7.78 -23.69 -10.14
C ALA A 116 9.14 -23.91 -10.79
N ALA A 117 10.07 -22.96 -10.65
CA ALA A 117 11.42 -23.06 -11.18
C ALA A 117 12.21 -24.19 -10.48
N GLU A 118 12.12 -24.29 -9.15
CA GLU A 118 12.74 -25.37 -8.37
C GLU A 118 12.24 -26.76 -8.79
N GLN A 119 11.02 -26.86 -9.30
CA GLN A 119 10.41 -28.10 -9.77
C GLN A 119 10.64 -28.35 -11.27
N GLY A 120 11.48 -27.56 -11.93
CA GLY A 120 11.79 -27.70 -13.36
C GLY A 120 10.65 -27.24 -14.29
N ARG A 121 9.63 -26.55 -13.78
CA ARG A 121 8.48 -26.05 -14.55
C ARG A 121 8.77 -24.64 -15.07
N THR A 122 9.84 -24.50 -15.87
CA THR A 122 10.37 -23.21 -16.31
C THR A 122 9.35 -22.34 -17.03
N ASP A 123 8.58 -22.89 -17.97
CA ASP A 123 7.58 -22.12 -18.73
C ASP A 123 6.49 -21.54 -17.81
N TRP A 124 6.10 -22.29 -16.78
CA TRP A 124 5.13 -21.84 -15.79
C TRP A 124 5.69 -20.72 -14.92
N ALA A 125 6.94 -20.86 -14.46
CA ALA A 125 7.63 -19.82 -13.69
C ALA A 125 7.72 -18.51 -14.49
N VAL A 126 8.09 -18.58 -15.78
CA VAL A 126 8.14 -17.40 -16.67
C VAL A 126 6.76 -16.77 -16.84
N GLY A 127 5.70 -17.56 -17.01
CA GLY A 127 4.33 -17.06 -17.11
C GLY A 127 3.88 -16.30 -15.86
N LEU A 128 4.21 -16.81 -14.67
CA LEU A 128 3.91 -16.18 -13.39
C LEU A 128 4.68 -14.86 -13.22
N LEU A 129 5.98 -14.83 -13.55
CA LEU A 129 6.78 -13.60 -13.49
C LEU A 129 6.26 -12.53 -14.45
N ARG A 130 5.87 -12.89 -15.68
CA ARG A 130 5.23 -11.95 -16.63
C ARG A 130 3.91 -11.42 -16.09
N THR A 131 3.13 -12.26 -15.42
CA THR A 131 1.88 -11.83 -14.78
C THR A 131 2.16 -10.84 -13.65
N ALA A 132 3.21 -11.08 -12.86
CA ALA A 132 3.65 -10.17 -11.81
C ALA A 132 4.13 -8.82 -12.38
N GLU A 133 4.93 -8.84 -13.45
CA GLU A 133 5.42 -7.65 -14.14
C GLU A 133 4.28 -6.79 -14.70
N ASN A 134 3.24 -7.42 -15.26
CA ASN A 134 2.05 -6.72 -15.77
C ASN A 134 1.22 -6.00 -14.69
N LEU A 135 1.47 -6.24 -13.39
CA LEU A 135 0.83 -5.48 -12.31
C LEU A 135 1.43 -4.08 -12.14
N TRP A 136 2.62 -3.84 -12.69
CA TRP A 136 3.27 -2.53 -12.61
C TRP A 136 2.59 -1.53 -13.55
N ARG A 137 2.27 -0.36 -13.00
CA ARG A 137 1.56 0.72 -13.69
C ARG A 137 2.37 2.02 -13.75
N GLY A 138 3.63 1.97 -13.31
CA GLY A 138 4.54 3.10 -13.26
C GLY A 138 5.34 3.13 -11.96
N GLU A 139 5.88 4.30 -11.62
CA GLU A 139 6.64 4.49 -10.39
C GLU A 139 5.70 4.43 -9.17
N PRO A 140 5.97 3.56 -8.17
CA PRO A 140 5.18 3.54 -6.95
C PRO A 140 5.51 4.72 -6.03
N LEU A 141 4.62 5.04 -5.09
CA LEU A 141 4.84 6.06 -4.06
C LEU A 141 5.10 7.49 -4.58
N THR A 142 4.56 7.84 -5.75
CA THR A 142 4.67 9.21 -6.32
C THR A 142 4.12 10.31 -5.40
N GLU A 143 3.32 9.92 -4.40
CA GLU A 143 2.75 10.84 -3.42
C GLU A 143 3.78 11.31 -2.39
N SER A 144 4.89 10.60 -2.21
CA SER A 144 5.89 10.88 -1.20
C SER A 144 7.29 11.02 -1.78
N SER A 145 7.97 12.11 -1.43
CA SER A 145 9.39 12.33 -1.73
C SER A 145 10.32 11.96 -0.56
N SER A 146 9.81 11.30 0.49
CA SER A 146 10.61 10.94 1.66
C SER A 146 11.67 9.87 1.34
N GLU A 147 12.74 9.81 2.12
CA GLU A 147 13.79 8.79 1.98
C GLU A 147 13.23 7.37 2.13
N TRP A 148 12.26 7.18 3.03
CA TRP A 148 11.54 5.92 3.15
C TRP A 148 10.87 5.51 1.82
N ALA A 149 10.21 6.46 1.13
CA ALA A 149 9.56 6.16 -0.13
C ALA A 149 10.58 5.84 -1.24
N ALA A 150 11.70 6.55 -1.28
CA ALA A 150 12.82 6.22 -2.16
C ALA A 150 13.36 4.81 -1.90
N SER A 151 13.61 4.45 -0.63
CA SER A 151 14.08 3.11 -0.24
C SER A 151 13.09 1.99 -0.59
N VAL A 152 11.77 2.24 -0.46
CA VAL A 152 10.75 1.26 -0.85
C VAL A 152 10.72 1.08 -2.37
N ARG A 153 10.84 2.17 -3.16
CA ARG A 153 10.92 2.09 -4.62
C ARG A 153 12.09 1.24 -5.08
N THR A 154 13.29 1.48 -4.54
CA THR A 154 14.48 0.68 -4.89
C THR A 154 14.27 -0.79 -4.58
N ARG A 155 13.79 -1.12 -3.37
CA ARG A 155 13.55 -2.51 -2.98
C ARG A 155 12.54 -3.22 -3.86
N LEU A 156 11.46 -2.55 -4.27
CA LEU A 156 10.45 -3.16 -5.14
C LEU A 156 10.98 -3.47 -6.55
N VAL A 157 11.97 -2.72 -7.04
CA VAL A 157 12.57 -2.93 -8.36
C VAL A 157 13.64 -4.03 -8.34
N GLU A 158 14.38 -4.14 -7.23
CA GLU A 158 15.37 -5.21 -7.03
C GLU A 158 14.72 -6.58 -6.78
N ASP A 159 13.46 -6.57 -6.34
CA ASP A 159 12.61 -7.72 -6.07
C ASP A 159 12.00 -8.31 -7.37
#